data_AF-A0A660SHL9-F1
#
_entry.id   AF-A0A660SHL9-F1
#
_cell.length_a   1.000
_cell.length_b   1.000
_cell.length_c   1.000
_cell.angle_alpha   90.00
_cell.angle_beta   90.00
_cell.angle_gamma   90.00
#
_symmetry.space_group_name_H-M   'P 1'
#
loop_
_entity.id
_entity.type
_entity.pdbx_description
1 polymer ?
#
loop_
_entity_poly.entity_id
_entity_poly.type
_entity_poly.pdbx_seq_one_letter_code
_entity_poly.pdbx_strand_id
1 'polypeptide(L)'
;MNYFLQETKKSVLSALWLMILTFPLMVLKVNIFESVVTLRWNNMIWIGIGTFFLSWLWRFLLDRKENGSGNKTQETEIPGKFSLRKSLNEKRIKIPTLAVLAVLVLAFPFMVKFYQVSIMTSALMFVILGLGLNIVIGYGGLLHLGYAAFYAMGAYSYGLLYLYWGVQFWVALPLGAVSGAVFGIVIGVPVLRLRGDYLAIVTLAFGEIAR
;
A
#
# COMPACT_ATOMS: atom_id res chain seq x y z
N MET A 1 7.72 -26.56 26.06
CA MET A 1 6.66 -27.13 25.21
C MET A 1 5.48 -26.17 24.96
N ASN A 2 5.04 -25.36 25.94
CA ASN A 2 3.86 -24.49 25.78
C ASN A 2 4.03 -23.25 24.87
N TYR A 3 5.25 -22.75 24.66
CA TYR A 3 5.48 -21.55 23.85
C TYR A 3 5.20 -21.78 22.36
N PHE A 4 5.75 -22.85 21.79
CA PHE A 4 5.55 -23.23 20.39
C PHE A 4 4.08 -23.49 20.03
N LEU A 5 3.32 -24.08 20.97
CA LEU A 5 1.88 -24.32 20.82
C LEU A 5 1.05 -23.02 20.86
N GLN A 6 1.48 -22.01 21.61
CA GLN A 6 0.82 -20.70 21.61
C GLN A 6 1.11 -19.91 20.34
N GLU A 7 2.32 -20.03 19.81
CA GLU A 7 2.74 -19.30 18.63
C GLU A 7 2.07 -19.82 17.36
N THR A 8 2.00 -21.14 17.22
CA THR A 8 1.26 -21.82 16.13
C THR A 8 -0.22 -21.46 16.17
N LYS A 9 -0.87 -21.43 17.36
CA LYS A 9 -2.27 -20.98 17.49
C LYS A 9 -2.48 -19.53 17.03
N LYS A 10 -1.59 -18.61 17.39
CA LYS A 10 -1.66 -17.20 16.95
C LYS A 10 -1.45 -17.06 15.44
N SER A 11 -0.58 -17.88 14.83
CA SER A 11 -0.38 -17.92 13.38
C SER A 11 -1.62 -18.43 12.65
N VAL A 12 -2.24 -19.52 13.14
CA VAL A 12 -3.49 -20.06 12.59
C VAL A 12 -4.61 -19.03 12.66
N LEU A 13 -4.73 -18.30 13.78
CA LEU A 13 -5.75 -17.27 13.94
C LEU A 13 -5.53 -16.11 12.95
N SER A 14 -4.29 -15.67 12.74
CA SER A 14 -3.98 -14.64 11.74
C SER A 14 -4.25 -15.08 10.30
N ALA A 15 -3.96 -16.35 9.97
CA ALA A 15 -4.23 -16.92 8.64
C ALA A 15 -5.74 -17.07 8.38
N LEU A 16 -6.50 -17.51 9.38
CA LEU A 16 -7.97 -17.60 9.30
C LEU A 16 -8.61 -16.23 9.11
N TRP A 17 -8.16 -15.23 9.86
CA TRP A 17 -8.65 -13.86 9.72
C TRP A 17 -8.41 -13.30 8.31
N LEU A 18 -7.22 -13.54 7.76
CA LEU A 18 -6.87 -13.10 6.41
C LEU A 18 -7.67 -13.86 5.34
N MET A 19 -7.89 -15.16 5.50
CA MET A 19 -8.75 -15.94 4.61
C MET A 19 -10.20 -15.42 4.58
N ILE A 20 -10.76 -15.05 5.73
CA ILE A 20 -12.10 -14.45 5.80
C ILE A 20 -12.12 -13.11 5.07
N LEU A 21 -11.12 -12.25 5.29
CA LEU A 21 -11.08 -10.92 4.68
C LEU A 21 -10.88 -10.98 3.15
N THR A 22 -10.14 -11.97 2.64
CA THR A 22 -9.87 -12.15 1.20
C THR A 22 -10.91 -13.01 0.49
N PHE A 23 -11.81 -13.65 1.23
CA PHE A 23 -12.87 -14.51 0.70
C PHE A 23 -13.68 -13.85 -0.43
N PRO A 24 -14.26 -12.64 -0.25
CA PRO A 24 -15.16 -12.07 -1.25
C PRO A 24 -14.42 -11.72 -2.55
N LEU A 25 -13.15 -11.35 -2.42
CA LEU A 25 -12.34 -10.84 -3.52
C LEU A 25 -11.78 -11.98 -4.38
N MET A 26 -11.50 -13.14 -3.76
CA MET A 26 -10.77 -14.22 -4.41
C MET A 26 -11.62 -15.42 -4.81
N VAL A 27 -12.72 -15.66 -4.07
CA VAL A 27 -13.64 -16.78 -4.33
C VAL A 27 -14.68 -16.40 -5.36
N LEU A 28 -15.15 -15.16 -5.34
CA LEU A 28 -16.18 -14.68 -6.26
C LEU A 28 -15.52 -14.16 -7.54
N LYS A 29 -15.60 -14.96 -8.60
CA LYS A 29 -15.32 -14.46 -9.95
C LYS A 29 -16.65 -14.31 -10.69
N VAL A 30 -17.08 -13.06 -10.83
CA VAL A 30 -18.27 -12.70 -11.61
C VAL A 30 -17.86 -12.63 -13.08
N ASN A 31 -18.34 -13.59 -13.88
CA ASN A 31 -18.18 -13.52 -15.33
C ASN A 31 -19.32 -12.66 -15.88
N ILE A 32 -19.02 -11.40 -16.20
CA ILE A 32 -20.00 -10.41 -16.68
C ILE A 32 -20.63 -10.81 -18.04
N PHE A 33 -19.92 -11.64 -18.82
CA PHE A 33 -20.35 -12.09 -20.15
C PHE A 33 -21.34 -13.27 -20.14
N GLU A 34 -21.31 -14.11 -19.11
CA GLU A 34 -22.16 -15.30 -19.01
C GLU A 34 -23.18 -15.19 -17.87
N SER A 35 -23.19 -14.08 -17.13
CA SER A 35 -24.07 -13.84 -15.96
C SER A 35 -24.04 -14.96 -14.90
N VAL A 36 -22.91 -15.67 -14.78
CA VAL A 36 -22.71 -16.74 -13.79
C VAL A 36 -21.60 -16.39 -12.81
N VAL A 37 -21.84 -16.69 -11.53
CA VAL A 37 -20.86 -16.57 -10.46
C VAL A 37 -20.09 -17.88 -10.36
N THR A 38 -18.84 -17.89 -10.83
CA THR A 38 -17.98 -19.07 -10.69
C THR A 38 -17.26 -18.99 -9.34
N LEU A 39 -17.59 -19.92 -8.43
CA LEU A 39 -16.96 -20.02 -7.13
C LEU A 39 -15.62 -20.75 -7.25
N ARG A 40 -14.52 -20.03 -7.05
CA ARG A 40 -13.15 -20.55 -7.22
C ARG A 40 -12.51 -20.98 -5.89
N TRP A 41 -13.18 -21.89 -5.19
CA TRP A 41 -12.78 -22.40 -3.86
C TRP A 41 -11.32 -22.86 -3.77
N ASN A 42 -10.75 -23.38 -4.87
CA ASN A 42 -9.37 -23.86 -4.92
C ASN A 42 -8.33 -22.76 -4.60
N ASN A 43 -8.62 -21.49 -4.90
CA ASN A 43 -7.70 -20.38 -4.67
C ASN A 43 -7.53 -20.02 -3.18
N MET A 44 -8.54 -20.26 -2.34
CA MET A 44 -8.48 -19.99 -0.90
C MET A 44 -7.47 -20.89 -0.19
N ILE A 45 -7.37 -22.15 -0.61
CA ILE A 45 -6.49 -23.15 0.03
C ILE A 45 -5.02 -22.71 -0.12
N TRP A 46 -4.66 -22.21 -1.32
CA TRP A 46 -3.32 -21.69 -1.58
C TRP A 46 -2.97 -20.45 -0.75
N ILE A 47 -3.91 -19.54 -0.52
CA ILE A 47 -3.69 -18.39 0.37
C ILE A 47 -3.58 -18.82 1.83
N GLY A 48 -4.40 -19.76 2.27
CA GLY A 48 -4.34 -20.25 3.65
C GLY A 48 -2.99 -20.89 3.98
N ILE A 49 -2.49 -21.71 3.06
CA ILE A 49 -1.15 -22.31 3.17
C ILE A 49 -0.08 -21.22 3.09
N GLY A 50 -0.16 -20.32 2.11
CA GLY A 50 0.82 -19.25 1.91
C GLY A 50 0.94 -18.30 3.11
N THR A 51 -0.19 -17.86 3.67
CA THR A 51 -0.23 -16.95 4.83
C THR A 51 0.18 -17.63 6.13
N PHE A 52 -0.16 -18.91 6.31
CA PHE A 52 0.34 -19.71 7.43
C PHE A 52 1.86 -19.88 7.37
N PHE A 53 2.42 -20.23 6.22
CA PHE A 53 3.86 -20.35 6.04
C PHE A 53 4.57 -19.01 6.18
N LEU A 54 4.02 -17.92 5.63
CA LEU A 54 4.59 -16.58 5.81
C LEU A 54 4.59 -16.16 7.29
N SER A 55 3.49 -16.37 8.00
CA SER A 55 3.35 -16.01 9.43
C SER A 55 4.26 -16.87 10.31
N TRP A 56 4.34 -18.18 10.02
CA TRP A 56 5.22 -19.10 10.73
C TRP A 56 6.70 -18.80 10.47
N LEU A 57 7.08 -18.54 9.22
CA LEU A 57 8.44 -18.16 8.85
C LEU A 57 8.83 -16.82 9.47
N TRP A 58 7.92 -15.83 9.46
CA TRP A 58 8.14 -14.52 10.06
C TRP A 58 8.37 -14.63 11.57
N ARG A 59 7.56 -15.43 12.27
CA ARG A 59 7.69 -15.68 13.71
C ARG A 59 8.93 -16.49 14.06
N PHE A 60 9.22 -17.55 13.31
CA PHE A 60 10.42 -18.37 13.50
C PHE A 60 11.73 -17.57 13.33
N LEU A 61 11.74 -16.61 12.40
CA LEU A 61 12.87 -15.69 12.22
C LEU A 61 12.99 -14.67 13.36
N LEU A 62 11.88 -14.25 13.97
CA LEU A 62 11.87 -13.35 15.13
C LEU A 62 12.32 -14.07 16.42
N ASP A 63 11.83 -15.28 16.64
CA ASP A 63 12.08 -16.07 17.85
C ASP A 63 13.55 -16.55 17.94
N ARG A 64 14.22 -16.73 16.77
CA ARG A 64 15.68 -16.92 16.70
C ARG A 64 16.49 -15.67 17.05
N LYS A 65 15.93 -14.47 16.88
CA LYS A 65 16.60 -13.21 17.22
C LYS A 65 16.45 -12.89 18.71
N GLU A 66 15.35 -13.29 19.33
CA GLU A 66 15.08 -13.06 20.76
C GLU A 66 15.88 -14.00 21.66
N ASN A 67 16.00 -15.28 21.28
CA ASN A 67 16.78 -16.27 22.06
C ASN A 67 18.31 -16.07 21.98
N GLY A 68 18.80 -15.13 21.16
CA GLY A 68 20.22 -14.79 21.01
C GLY A 68 20.67 -13.51 21.73
N SER A 69 19.79 -12.83 22.48
CA SER A 69 20.12 -11.58 23.17
C SER A 69 19.69 -11.60 24.63
N GLY A 70 20.35 -12.45 25.42
CA GLY A 70 20.30 -12.34 26.87
C GLY A 70 21.00 -11.06 27.34
N ASN A 71 20.25 -10.06 27.79
CA ASN A 71 20.41 -9.48 29.13
C ASN A 71 19.31 -8.45 29.46
N LYS A 72 18.94 -8.41 30.74
CA LYS A 72 17.95 -7.57 31.45
C LYS A 72 18.19 -6.05 31.19
N THR A 73 17.20 -5.16 31.28
CA THR A 73 16.66 -4.61 32.55
C THR A 73 15.37 -3.79 32.33
N GLN A 74 14.51 -3.83 33.36
CA GLN A 74 13.23 -3.18 33.59
C GLN A 74 13.29 -1.63 33.68
N GLU A 75 12.09 -0.99 33.54
CA GLU A 75 11.65 0.26 34.22
C GLU A 75 12.35 1.60 33.82
N THR A 76 11.76 2.79 33.64
CA THR A 76 10.42 3.42 33.79
C THR A 76 10.42 4.78 33.01
N GLU A 77 9.23 5.40 32.84
CA GLU A 77 8.95 6.84 32.60
C GLU A 77 8.84 7.44 31.16
N ILE A 78 7.81 8.27 31.01
CA ILE A 78 7.17 8.91 29.82
C ILE A 78 7.51 10.44 29.88
N PRO A 79 7.19 11.35 28.92
CA PRO A 79 7.11 11.41 27.46
C PRO A 79 8.08 12.46 26.86
N GLY A 80 8.17 12.56 25.53
CA GLY A 80 8.53 13.85 24.90
C GLY A 80 9.96 13.99 24.41
N LYS A 81 10.27 13.27 23.34
CA LYS A 81 10.92 13.81 22.13
C LYS A 81 10.97 12.69 21.13
N PHE A 82 10.27 12.91 20.03
CA PHE A 82 10.21 12.09 18.83
C PHE A 82 11.61 11.52 18.49
N SER A 83 11.90 10.30 18.94
CA SER A 83 13.21 9.68 18.77
C SER A 83 13.32 9.06 17.38
N LEU A 84 13.26 9.90 16.34
CA LEU A 84 13.58 9.53 14.96
C LEU A 84 14.96 8.86 14.85
N ARG A 85 15.89 9.19 15.75
CA ARG A 85 17.23 8.61 15.77
C ARG A 85 17.34 7.22 16.43
N LYS A 86 16.48 6.86 17.39
CA LYS A 86 16.65 5.60 18.14
C LYS A 86 16.11 4.38 17.39
N SER A 87 15.12 4.57 16.51
CA SER A 87 14.57 3.50 15.66
C SER A 87 15.53 3.04 14.54
N LEU A 88 16.57 3.82 14.22
CA LEU A 88 17.54 3.46 13.18
C LEU A 88 18.68 2.54 13.66
N ASN A 89 18.82 2.30 14.97
CA ASN A 89 19.95 1.54 15.53
C ASN A 89 19.65 0.05 15.81
N GLU A 90 18.41 -0.43 15.69
CA GLU A 90 18.07 -1.87 15.71
C GLU A 90 18.31 -2.56 14.34
N LYS A 91 19.45 -2.23 13.72
CA LYS A 91 19.72 -2.34 12.29
C LYS A 91 20.12 -3.75 11.80
N ARG A 92 19.64 -4.82 12.43
CA ARG A 92 19.94 -6.21 12.00
C ARG A 92 18.75 -7.04 11.51
N ILE A 93 17.60 -6.43 11.26
CA ILE A 93 16.56 -6.98 10.37
C ILE A 93 16.54 -6.26 8.99
N LYS A 94 17.44 -5.29 8.76
CA LYS A 94 17.06 -4.09 7.98
C LYS A 94 17.55 -3.96 6.54
N ILE A 95 18.17 -4.97 5.93
CA ILE A 95 18.61 -4.91 4.52
C ILE A 95 18.33 -6.22 3.77
N PRO A 96 18.68 -7.42 4.29
CA PRO A 96 18.48 -8.65 3.51
C PRO A 96 17.00 -8.97 3.31
N THR A 97 16.14 -8.75 4.31
CA THR A 97 14.69 -8.99 4.20
C THR A 97 14.02 -8.04 3.21
N LEU A 98 14.42 -6.77 3.22
CA LEU A 98 13.97 -5.76 2.25
C LEU A 98 14.46 -6.07 0.84
N ALA A 99 15.71 -6.54 0.70
CA ALA A 99 16.28 -6.96 -0.56
C ALA A 99 15.55 -8.19 -1.13
N VAL A 100 15.26 -9.20 -0.31
CA VAL A 100 14.48 -10.37 -0.72
C VAL A 100 13.09 -9.97 -1.19
N LEU A 101 12.42 -9.07 -0.45
CA LEU A 101 11.10 -8.58 -0.82
C LEU A 101 11.13 -7.77 -2.13
N ALA A 102 12.14 -6.92 -2.33
CA ALA A 102 12.33 -6.18 -3.58
C ALA A 102 12.60 -7.10 -4.78
N VAL A 103 13.43 -8.13 -4.60
CA VAL A 103 13.70 -9.14 -5.63
C VAL A 103 12.42 -9.89 -6.00
N LEU A 104 11.60 -10.27 -5.00
CA LEU A 104 10.33 -10.95 -5.24
C LEU A 104 9.36 -10.07 -6.04
N VAL A 105 9.27 -8.78 -5.71
CA VAL A 105 8.44 -7.80 -6.44
C VAL A 105 8.92 -7.62 -7.89
N LEU A 106 10.24 -7.55 -8.12
CA LEU A 106 10.81 -7.44 -9.46
C LEU A 106 10.66 -8.72 -10.29
N ALA A 107 10.71 -9.89 -9.64
CA ALA A 107 10.52 -11.19 -10.29
C ALA A 107 9.03 -11.49 -10.58
N PHE A 108 8.11 -10.90 -9.80
CA PHE A 108 6.67 -11.12 -9.92
C PHE A 108 6.10 -10.99 -11.35
N PRO A 109 6.35 -9.92 -12.13
CA PRO A 109 5.80 -9.79 -13.48
C PRO A 109 6.25 -10.87 -14.45
N PHE A 110 7.40 -11.52 -14.20
CA PHE A 110 7.93 -12.59 -15.05
C PHE A 110 7.34 -13.97 -14.71
N MET A 111 6.76 -14.14 -13.53
CA MET A 111 6.23 -15.42 -13.06
C MET A 111 4.71 -15.56 -13.27
N VAL A 112 3.99 -14.46 -13.49
CA VAL A 112 2.52 -14.43 -13.49
C VAL A 112 1.93 -13.98 -14.83
N LYS A 113 0.64 -14.29 -15.05
CA LYS A 113 -0.06 -13.93 -16.30
C LYS A 113 -0.36 -12.43 -16.36
N PHE A 114 -0.45 -11.87 -17.56
CA PHE A 114 -0.73 -10.44 -17.80
C PHE A 114 -1.94 -9.89 -17.02
N TYR A 115 -3.02 -10.67 -16.92
CA TYR A 115 -4.20 -10.30 -16.13
C TYR A 115 -3.87 -10.03 -14.65
N GLN A 116 -3.03 -10.86 -14.03
CA GLN A 116 -2.62 -10.70 -12.64
C GLN A 116 -1.67 -9.52 -12.46
N VAL A 117 -0.79 -9.27 -13.44
CA VAL A 117 0.06 -8.06 -13.46
C VAL A 117 -0.81 -6.81 -13.48
N SER A 118 -1.82 -6.76 -14.37
CA SER A 118 -2.73 -5.61 -14.47
C SER A 118 -3.51 -5.34 -13.17
N ILE A 119 -4.04 -6.38 -12.52
CA ILE A 119 -4.69 -6.24 -11.20
C ILE A 119 -3.70 -5.70 -10.17
N MET A 120 -2.48 -6.24 -10.14
CA MET A 120 -1.47 -5.82 -9.17
C MET A 120 -1.02 -4.37 -9.41
N THR A 121 -0.83 -3.96 -10.66
CA THR A 121 -0.54 -2.58 -11.02
C THR A 121 -1.66 -1.64 -10.57
N SER A 122 -2.92 -1.98 -10.81
CA SER A 122 -4.06 -1.19 -10.33
C SER A 122 -4.14 -1.13 -8.81
N ALA A 123 -3.89 -2.24 -8.12
CA ALA A 123 -3.84 -2.28 -6.66
C ALA A 123 -2.73 -1.38 -6.10
N LEU A 124 -1.51 -1.49 -6.64
CA LEU A 124 -0.37 -0.67 -6.24
C LEU A 124 -0.61 0.81 -6.52
N MET A 125 -1.24 1.14 -7.64
CA MET A 125 -1.67 2.50 -7.95
C MET A 125 -2.62 3.04 -6.88
N PHE A 126 -3.66 2.28 -6.49
CA PHE A 126 -4.54 2.70 -5.39
C PHE A 126 -3.84 2.79 -4.03
N VAL A 127 -2.83 1.95 -3.76
CA VAL A 127 -2.00 2.08 -2.56
C VAL A 127 -1.23 3.40 -2.55
N ILE A 128 -0.58 3.75 -3.67
CA ILE A 128 0.13 5.04 -3.80
C ILE A 128 -0.86 6.21 -3.65
N LEU A 129 -2.04 6.11 -4.25
CA LEU A 129 -3.10 7.11 -4.10
C LEU A 129 -3.55 7.25 -2.65
N GLY A 130 -3.79 6.14 -1.95
CA GLY A 130 -4.15 6.14 -0.54
C GLY A 130 -3.05 6.71 0.36
N LEU A 131 -1.78 6.41 0.07
CA LEU A 131 -0.65 6.99 0.79
C LEU A 131 -0.56 8.51 0.58
N GLY A 132 -0.76 8.99 -0.65
CA GLY A 132 -0.82 10.43 -0.93
C GLY A 132 -1.99 11.12 -0.23
N LEU A 133 -3.16 10.48 -0.20
CA LEU A 133 -4.33 10.97 0.55
C LEU A 133 -4.05 11.01 2.06
N ASN A 134 -3.36 10.01 2.61
CA ASN A 134 -2.98 9.97 4.02
C ASN A 134 -2.01 11.12 4.39
N ILE A 135 -1.18 11.59 3.47
CA ILE A 135 -0.33 12.77 3.70
C ILE A 135 -1.22 14.01 3.93
N VAL A 136 -2.21 14.23 3.08
CA VAL A 136 -3.07 15.43 3.15
C VAL A 136 -4.05 15.37 4.32
N ILE A 137 -4.83 14.29 4.43
CA ILE A 137 -5.87 14.15 5.45
C ILE A 137 -5.26 13.74 6.78
N GLY A 138 -4.36 12.76 6.78
CA GLY A 138 -3.80 12.16 8.00
C GLY A 138 -2.80 13.09 8.71
N TYR A 139 -1.85 13.68 7.97
CA TYR A 139 -0.86 14.58 8.57
C TYR A 139 -1.25 16.06 8.47
N GLY A 140 -1.92 16.47 7.38
CA GLY A 140 -2.37 17.85 7.21
C GLY A 140 -3.66 18.20 7.95
N GLY A 141 -4.49 17.22 8.32
CA GLY A 141 -5.78 17.45 8.98
C GLY A 141 -6.81 18.17 8.11
N LEU A 142 -6.59 18.19 6.79
CA LEU A 142 -7.40 18.91 5.81
C LEU A 142 -8.32 17.92 5.08
N LEU A 143 -9.62 18.20 5.01
CA LEU A 143 -10.54 17.32 4.30
C LEU A 143 -10.42 17.53 2.78
N HIS A 144 -10.09 16.45 2.05
CA HIS A 144 -9.77 16.51 0.63
C HIS A 144 -10.58 15.49 -0.18
N LEU A 145 -11.72 15.93 -0.73
CA LEU A 145 -12.64 15.05 -1.48
C LEU A 145 -12.30 14.97 -2.97
N GLY A 146 -11.64 15.98 -3.53
CA GLY A 146 -11.25 16.05 -4.95
C GLY A 146 -9.94 15.37 -5.31
N TYR A 147 -9.45 14.41 -4.52
CA TYR A 147 -8.09 13.85 -4.69
C TYR A 147 -7.90 13.19 -6.06
N ALA A 148 -8.96 12.59 -6.60
CA ALA A 148 -8.95 11.96 -7.91
C ALA A 148 -8.63 12.93 -9.06
N ALA A 149 -8.99 14.21 -8.95
CA ALA A 149 -8.73 15.20 -9.99
C ALA A 149 -7.22 15.46 -10.18
N PHE A 150 -6.46 15.53 -9.09
CA PHE A 150 -5.01 15.73 -9.14
C PHE A 150 -4.29 14.52 -9.74
N TYR A 151 -4.76 13.32 -9.40
CA TYR A 151 -4.29 12.08 -10.02
C TYR A 151 -4.59 12.07 -11.53
N ALA A 152 -5.81 12.42 -11.93
CA ALA A 152 -6.23 12.43 -13.33
C ALA A 152 -5.42 13.43 -14.17
N MET A 153 -5.15 14.63 -13.65
CA MET A 153 -4.29 15.64 -14.30
C MET A 153 -2.88 15.12 -14.62
N GLY A 154 -2.23 14.47 -13.65
CA GLY A 154 -0.89 13.91 -13.84
C GLY A 154 -0.90 12.77 -14.87
N ALA A 155 -1.89 11.87 -14.78
CA ALA A 155 -2.05 10.76 -15.71
C ALA A 155 -2.36 11.24 -17.14
N TYR A 156 -3.22 12.25 -17.29
CA TYR A 156 -3.55 12.85 -18.58
C TYR A 156 -2.34 13.55 -19.20
N SER A 157 -1.59 14.32 -18.40
CA SER A 157 -0.34 14.94 -18.85
C SER A 157 0.64 13.89 -19.36
N TYR A 158 0.87 12.83 -18.59
CA TYR A 158 1.72 11.71 -19.01
C TYR A 158 1.27 11.11 -20.35
N GLY A 159 -0.04 10.86 -20.52
CA GLY A 159 -0.61 10.34 -21.76
C GLY A 159 -0.41 11.29 -22.94
N LEU A 160 -0.55 12.60 -22.73
CA LEU A 160 -0.33 13.62 -23.75
C LEU A 160 1.14 13.67 -24.19
N LEU A 161 2.07 13.63 -23.23
CA LEU A 161 3.51 13.60 -23.49
C LEU A 161 3.91 12.39 -24.33
N TYR A 162 3.33 11.23 -24.02
CA TYR A 162 3.59 10.00 -24.75
C TYR A 162 2.98 10.03 -26.16
N LEU A 163 1.73 10.47 -26.30
CA LEU A 163 0.99 10.41 -27.57
C LEU A 163 1.47 11.45 -28.60
N TYR A 164 1.72 12.69 -28.18
CA TYR A 164 2.01 13.79 -29.10
C TYR A 164 3.51 14.06 -29.27
N TRP A 165 4.29 13.91 -28.20
CA TRP A 165 5.74 14.19 -28.22
C TRP A 165 6.61 12.94 -28.22
N GLY A 166 6.00 11.74 -28.17
CA GLY A 166 6.75 10.48 -28.20
C GLY A 166 7.73 10.31 -27.05
N VAL A 167 7.51 11.01 -25.94
CA VAL A 167 8.44 11.01 -24.81
C VAL A 167 8.50 9.61 -24.22
N GLN A 168 9.71 9.07 -24.05
CA GLN A 168 9.92 7.75 -23.46
C GLN A 168 9.36 7.69 -22.03
N PHE A 169 8.88 6.50 -21.64
CA PHE A 169 8.29 6.20 -20.32
C PHE A 169 9.06 6.84 -19.15
N TRP A 170 10.38 6.65 -19.11
CA TRP A 170 11.24 7.10 -18.01
C TRP A 170 11.34 8.62 -17.86
N VAL A 171 11.14 9.36 -18.95
CA VAL A 171 11.17 10.83 -18.97
C VAL A 171 9.76 11.40 -18.81
N ALA A 172 8.77 10.75 -19.42
CA ALA A 172 7.37 11.12 -19.30
C ALA A 172 6.85 10.97 -17.86
N LEU A 173 7.33 9.97 -17.11
CA LEU A 173 6.93 9.72 -15.72
C LEU A 173 7.25 10.90 -14.78
N PRO A 174 8.51 11.36 -14.66
CA PRO A 174 8.82 12.52 -13.82
C PRO A 174 8.18 13.81 -14.36
N LEU A 175 8.08 13.99 -15.67
CA LEU A 175 7.38 15.15 -16.25
C LEU A 175 5.89 15.19 -15.88
N GLY A 176 5.20 14.04 -15.94
CA GLY A 176 3.80 13.93 -15.51
C GLY A 176 3.64 14.15 -13.99
N ALA A 177 4.61 13.71 -13.19
CA ALA A 177 4.62 14.00 -11.76
C ALA A 177 4.83 15.50 -11.49
N VAL A 178 5.74 16.16 -12.23
CA VAL A 178 5.99 17.60 -12.14
C VAL A 178 4.76 18.39 -12.59
N SER A 179 4.11 18.01 -13.68
CA SER A 179 2.89 18.71 -14.12
C SER A 179 1.78 18.58 -13.07
N GLY A 180 1.56 17.38 -12.53
CA GLY A 180 0.63 17.16 -11.42
C GLY A 180 0.95 18.01 -10.19
N ALA A 181 2.24 18.12 -9.83
CA ALA A 181 2.68 18.98 -8.73
C ALA A 181 2.44 20.47 -9.01
N VAL A 182 2.69 20.94 -10.23
CA VAL A 182 2.41 22.32 -10.65
C VAL A 182 0.92 22.62 -10.54
N PHE A 183 0.05 21.78 -11.08
CA PHE A 183 -1.40 21.93 -10.94
C PHE A 183 -1.84 21.87 -9.47
N GLY A 184 -1.25 20.98 -8.69
CA GLY A 184 -1.43 20.89 -7.25
C GLY A 184 -1.07 22.18 -6.51
N ILE A 185 0.02 22.84 -6.88
CA ILE A 185 0.44 24.13 -6.29
C ILE A 185 -0.51 25.25 -6.72
N VAL A 186 -0.83 25.34 -8.02
CA VAL A 186 -1.70 26.39 -8.57
C VAL A 186 -3.08 26.38 -7.90
N ILE A 187 -3.65 25.18 -7.69
CA ILE A 187 -4.95 25.02 -7.03
C ILE A 187 -4.79 25.02 -5.49
N GLY A 188 -3.71 24.46 -4.97
CA GLY A 188 -3.48 24.35 -3.53
C GLY A 188 -3.30 25.70 -2.85
N VAL A 189 -2.53 26.62 -3.44
CA VAL A 189 -2.28 27.96 -2.87
C VAL A 189 -3.56 28.74 -2.53
N PRO A 190 -4.56 28.87 -3.43
CA PRO A 190 -5.82 29.53 -3.07
C PRO A 190 -6.65 28.70 -2.08
N VAL A 191 -6.64 27.37 -2.22
CA VAL A 191 -7.43 26.46 -1.38
C VAL A 191 -6.94 26.46 0.07
N LEU A 192 -5.63 26.53 0.32
CA LEU A 192 -5.04 26.60 1.67
C LEU A 192 -5.49 27.83 2.50
N ARG A 193 -6.08 28.85 1.86
CA ARG A 193 -6.65 30.01 2.57
C ARG A 193 -8.00 29.71 3.21
N LEU A 194 -8.65 28.61 2.81
CA LEU A 194 -9.92 28.14 3.35
C LEU A 194 -9.67 27.17 4.50
N ARG A 195 -10.58 27.11 5.47
CA ARG A 195 -10.46 26.24 6.65
C ARG A 195 -11.68 25.33 6.76
N GLY A 196 -11.46 24.13 7.28
CA GLY A 196 -12.51 23.17 7.59
C GLY A 196 -13.36 22.83 6.37
N ASP A 197 -14.68 22.98 6.50
CA ASP A 197 -15.66 22.53 5.51
C ASP A 197 -15.59 23.31 4.18
N TYR A 198 -15.15 24.56 4.21
CA TYR A 198 -14.96 25.34 2.97
C TYR A 198 -13.88 24.74 2.07
N LEU A 199 -12.86 24.13 2.68
CA LEU A 199 -11.82 23.40 1.94
C LEU A 199 -12.41 22.16 1.25
N ALA A 200 -13.25 21.43 1.98
CA ALA A 200 -13.91 20.23 1.49
C ALA A 200 -14.76 20.51 0.26
N ILE A 201 -15.60 21.55 0.33
CA ILE A 201 -16.52 21.93 -0.74
C ILE A 201 -15.74 22.31 -2.01
N VAL A 202 -14.68 23.10 -1.88
CA VAL A 202 -13.88 23.54 -3.03
C VAL A 202 -13.12 22.37 -3.65
N THR A 203 -12.53 21.48 -2.84
CA THR A 203 -11.89 20.28 -3.40
C THR A 203 -12.89 19.36 -4.10
N LEU A 204 -14.11 19.22 -3.57
CA LEU A 204 -15.19 18.47 -4.24
C LEU A 204 -15.57 19.11 -5.57
N ALA A 205 -15.72 20.44 -5.62
CA ALA A 205 -16.02 21.16 -6.86
C ALA A 205 -14.95 20.92 -7.95
N PHE A 206 -13.67 20.94 -7.58
CA PHE A 206 -12.59 20.56 -8.52
C PHE A 206 -12.66 19.09 -8.94
N GLY A 207 -13.03 18.20 -8.01
CA GLY A 207 -13.30 16.80 -8.29
C GLY A 207 -14.40 16.62 -9.35
N GLU A 208 -15.48 17.38 -9.25
CA GLU A 208 -16.61 17.33 -10.19
C GLU A 208 -16.24 17.91 -11.56
N ILE A 209 -15.42 18.96 -11.63
CA ILE A 209 -14.93 19.51 -12.91
C ILE A 209 -14.09 18.49 -13.68
N ALA A 210 -13.40 17.60 -12.98
CA ALA A 210 -12.53 16.59 -13.57
C ALA A 210 -13.24 15.27 -13.97
N ARG A 211 -14.53 15.13 -13.64
CA ARG A 211 -15.33 13.92 -13.88
C ARG A 211 -16.04 13.98 -15.23
#